data_AF-A0AAD7QJU3-F1
#
_entry.id   AF-A0AAD7QJU3-F1
#
_cell.length_a   1.000
_cell.length_b   1.000
_cell.length_c   1.000
_cell.angle_alpha   90.00
_cell.angle_beta   90.00
_cell.angle_gamma   90.00
#
_symmetry.space_group_name_H-M   'P 1'
#
loop_
_entity.id
_entity.type
_entity.pdbx_description
1 polymer ?
#
loop_
_entity_poly.entity_id
_entity_poly.type
_entity_poly.pdbx_seq_one_letter_code
_entity_poly.pdbx_strand_id
1 'polypeptide(L)'
;MFGPLKAAYRDQVERLYRGGANTVGKEHFTSLYSPAREKALTPRNIKAGWTKAGLCSFNPDRVLRDIQKPLAELTVPKADEVKMGSCPQGEDAHTLDETSKLRLQKLANAAQVSFADCALLLDENRLLFQQNNESKCRKSTKLTILGKAKVMSYEDIVEAQAKRAAKEAAKDAAAVKGKRGRKRESPAPAGAKAQRRMRLSQEGWEIDYCSVLQLLIWIGLMT
;
A
#
# COMPACT_ATOMS: atom_id res chain seq x y z
N MET A 1 -22.21 10.58 11.90
CA MET A 1 -20.89 10.97 12.46
C MET A 1 -19.97 11.60 11.42
N PHE A 2 -19.54 10.88 10.38
CA PHE A 2 -18.58 11.42 9.42
C PHE A 2 -19.12 12.56 8.52
N GLY A 3 -20.42 12.58 8.22
CA GLY A 3 -21.04 13.67 7.45
C GLY A 3 -20.85 15.05 8.08
N PRO A 4 -21.31 15.26 9.34
CA PRO A 4 -21.07 16.51 10.07
C PRO A 4 -19.59 16.89 10.19
N LEU A 5 -18.70 15.91 10.36
CA LEU A 5 -17.25 16.14 10.44
C LEU A 5 -16.68 16.64 9.11
N LYS A 6 -17.06 16.02 7.99
CA LYS A 6 -16.65 16.44 6.64
C LYS A 6 -17.14 17.86 6.34
N ALA A 7 -18.38 18.19 6.72
CA ALA A 7 -18.94 19.53 6.54
C ALA A 7 -18.18 20.57 7.37
N ALA A 8 -17.99 20.31 8.67
CA ALA A 8 -17.25 21.22 9.54
C ALA A 8 -15.79 21.42 9.10
N TYR A 9 -15.13 20.37 8.62
CA TYR A 9 -13.77 20.47 8.09
C TYR A 9 -13.73 21.29 6.79
N ARG A 10 -14.70 21.07 5.89
CA ARG A 10 -14.85 21.86 4.67
C ARG A 10 -15.02 23.35 4.99
N ASP A 11 -15.86 23.69 5.96
CA ASP A 11 -16.03 25.10 6.40
C ASP A 11 -14.70 25.72 6.83
N GLN A 12 -13.86 24.98 7.59
CA GLN A 12 -12.56 25.49 8.06
C GLN A 12 -11.58 25.68 6.91
N VAL A 13 -11.55 24.74 5.97
CA VAL A 13 -10.74 24.83 4.76
C VAL A 13 -11.17 26.03 3.91
N GLU A 14 -12.47 26.24 3.70
CA GLU A 14 -13.00 27.38 2.95
C GLU A 14 -12.67 28.72 3.61
N ARG A 15 -12.69 28.80 4.95
CA ARG A 15 -12.24 29.98 5.70
C ARG A 15 -10.76 30.27 5.48
N LEU A 16 -9.93 29.22 5.46
CA LEU A 16 -8.50 29.36 5.21
C LEU A 16 -8.23 29.87 3.79
N TYR A 17 -8.96 29.36 2.79
CA TYR A 17 -8.90 29.86 1.41
C TYR A 17 -9.33 31.32 1.30
N ARG A 18 -10.40 31.75 2.01
CA ARG A 18 -10.80 33.16 2.07
C ARG A 18 -9.73 34.06 2.72
N GLY A 19 -8.89 33.50 3.58
CA GLY A 19 -7.75 34.19 4.20
C GLY A 19 -6.52 34.34 3.30
N GLY A 20 -6.58 33.90 2.03
CA GLY A 20 -5.48 34.02 1.07
C GLY A 20 -4.51 32.84 1.05
N ALA A 21 -4.83 31.72 1.72
CA ALA A 21 -4.06 30.49 1.57
C ALA A 21 -4.41 29.78 0.25
N ASN A 22 -3.41 29.27 -0.46
CA ASN A 22 -3.60 28.67 -1.79
C ASN A 22 -3.65 27.14 -1.74
N THR A 23 -3.09 26.53 -0.69
CA THR A 23 -2.99 25.07 -0.54
C THR A 23 -3.17 24.67 0.92
N VAL A 24 -3.89 23.56 1.15
CA VAL A 24 -3.97 22.93 2.46
C VAL A 24 -2.94 21.81 2.51
N GLY A 25 -1.79 22.11 3.11
CA GLY A 25 -0.75 21.14 3.41
C GLY A 25 -1.05 20.30 4.67
N LYS A 26 -0.14 19.37 4.98
CA LYS A 26 -0.24 18.49 6.16
C LYS A 26 -0.08 19.27 7.46
N GLU A 27 0.70 20.34 7.42
CA GLU A 27 0.92 21.32 8.47
C GLU A 27 -0.39 21.97 8.94
N HIS A 28 -1.37 22.13 8.04
CA HIS A 28 -2.67 22.72 8.35
C HIS A 28 -3.70 21.67 8.83
N PHE A 29 -3.41 20.37 8.71
CA PHE A 29 -4.38 19.34 9.06
C PHE A 29 -4.77 19.40 10.53
N THR A 30 -3.79 19.43 11.43
CA THR A 30 -4.06 19.41 12.88
C THR A 30 -4.82 20.67 13.33
N SER A 31 -4.45 21.84 12.80
CA SER A 31 -5.09 23.11 13.15
C SER A 31 -6.51 23.23 12.59
N LEU A 32 -6.80 22.72 11.40
CA LEU A 32 -8.14 22.69 10.81
C LEU A 32 -9.03 21.61 11.41
N TYR A 33 -8.44 20.45 11.74
CA TYR A 33 -9.17 19.30 12.25
C TYR A 33 -9.65 19.49 13.69
N SER A 34 -8.85 20.13 14.55
CA SER A 34 -9.24 20.38 15.95
C SER A 34 -10.60 21.10 16.10
N PRO A 35 -10.83 22.28 15.49
CA PRO A 35 -12.12 22.96 15.59
C PRO A 35 -13.24 22.26 14.82
N ALA A 36 -12.92 21.55 13.73
CA ALA A 36 -13.90 20.72 13.02
C ALA A 36 -14.39 19.54 13.89
N ARG A 37 -13.48 18.94 14.66
CA ARG A 37 -13.76 17.84 15.58
C ARG A 37 -14.68 18.28 16.70
N GLU A 38 -14.40 19.41 17.35
CA GLU A 38 -15.26 19.95 18.41
C GLU A 38 -16.67 20.26 17.90
N LYS A 39 -16.78 20.84 16.70
CA LYS A 39 -18.06 21.15 16.07
C LYS A 39 -18.86 19.90 15.68
N ALA A 40 -18.18 18.81 15.30
CA ALA A 40 -18.82 17.62 14.73
C ALA A 40 -19.05 16.49 15.74
N LEU A 41 -18.13 16.25 16.68
CA LEU A 41 -18.20 15.13 17.64
C LEU A 41 -19.00 15.52 18.90
N THR A 42 -20.21 16.02 18.70
CA THR A 42 -21.13 16.32 19.80
C THR A 42 -21.85 15.05 20.27
N PRO A 43 -22.31 14.97 21.54
CA PRO A 43 -23.07 13.81 22.04
C PRO A 43 -24.28 13.47 21.17
N ARG A 44 -24.96 14.49 20.63
CA ARG A 44 -26.09 14.34 19.71
C ARG A 44 -25.67 13.66 18.40
N ASN A 45 -24.58 14.10 17.79
CA ASN A 45 -24.10 13.55 16.52
C ASN A 45 -23.57 12.12 16.67
N ILE A 46 -22.92 11.84 17.82
CA ILE A 46 -22.50 10.50 18.22
C ILE A 46 -23.75 9.63 18.32
N LYS A 47 -24.69 9.96 19.20
CA LYS A 47 -25.92 9.18 19.39
C LYS A 47 -26.68 8.95 18.08
N ALA A 48 -26.80 9.97 17.22
CA ALA A 48 -27.43 9.84 15.90
C ALA A 48 -26.68 8.86 14.98
N GLY A 49 -25.33 8.89 14.98
CA GLY A 49 -24.52 7.93 14.23
C GLY A 49 -24.69 6.50 14.73
N TRP A 50 -24.68 6.29 16.05
CA TRP A 50 -24.89 4.99 16.66
C TRP A 50 -26.31 4.47 16.43
N THR A 51 -27.32 5.34 16.43
CA THR A 51 -28.71 4.99 16.11
C THR A 51 -28.85 4.56 14.65
N LYS A 52 -28.19 5.27 13.73
CA LYS A 52 -28.17 4.89 12.32
C LYS A 52 -27.52 3.52 12.12
N ALA A 53 -26.42 3.25 12.81
CA ALA A 53 -25.74 1.95 12.76
C ALA A 53 -26.50 0.82 13.50
N GLY A 54 -27.61 1.12 14.19
CA GLY A 54 -28.37 0.14 14.96
C GLY A 54 -27.72 -0.27 16.29
N LEU A 55 -26.70 0.46 16.76
CA LEU A 55 -26.04 0.22 18.05
C LEU A 55 -26.71 0.95 19.22
N CYS A 56 -27.23 2.17 19.01
CA CYS A 56 -28.04 2.83 20.05
C CYS A 56 -29.47 2.29 20.00
N SER A 57 -29.80 1.42 20.97
CA SER A 57 -30.90 0.46 20.95
C SER A 57 -30.61 -0.65 19.95
N PHE A 58 -29.88 -1.67 20.40
CA PHE A 58 -29.49 -2.83 19.61
C PHE A 58 -30.71 -3.37 18.84
N ASN A 59 -30.70 -3.19 17.51
CA ASN A 59 -31.75 -3.64 16.62
C ASN A 59 -31.10 -4.34 15.42
N PRO A 60 -30.91 -5.67 15.47
CA PRO A 60 -30.20 -6.41 14.44
C PRO A 60 -30.90 -6.33 13.08
N ASP A 61 -32.23 -6.16 13.05
CA ASP A 61 -33.01 -6.07 11.80
C ASP A 61 -32.65 -4.82 10.96
N ARG A 62 -32.17 -3.74 11.58
CA ARG A 62 -31.69 -2.57 10.83
C ARG A 62 -30.40 -2.86 10.07
N VAL A 63 -29.46 -3.54 10.73
CA VAL A 63 -28.19 -3.93 10.11
C VAL A 63 -28.45 -4.93 8.97
N LEU A 64 -29.35 -5.90 9.19
CA LEU A 64 -29.72 -6.90 8.20
C LEU A 64 -30.48 -6.32 6.98
N ARG A 65 -31.16 -5.18 7.12
CA ARG A 65 -31.80 -4.48 5.98
C ARG A 65 -30.82 -3.67 5.12
N ASP A 66 -29.79 -3.09 5.74
CA ASP A 66 -28.79 -2.27 5.04
C ASP A 66 -27.70 -3.13 4.37
N ILE A 67 -27.46 -4.34 4.89
CA ILE A 67 -26.68 -5.38 4.20
C ILE A 67 -27.59 -5.92 3.09
N GLN A 68 -27.46 -5.36 1.90
CA GLN A 68 -28.29 -5.71 0.75
C GLN A 68 -28.44 -7.22 0.56
N LYS A 69 -29.69 -7.66 0.41
CA LYS A 69 -30.05 -8.91 -0.26
C LYS A 69 -29.37 -8.91 -1.64
N PRO A 70 -28.73 -10.01 -2.10
CA PRO A 70 -28.15 -10.06 -3.43
C PRO A 70 -29.24 -9.66 -4.43
N LEU A 71 -28.95 -8.61 -5.20
CA LEU A 71 -29.76 -8.13 -6.31
C LEU A 71 -29.89 -9.27 -7.32
N ALA A 72 -30.95 -10.06 -7.17
CA ALA A 72 -31.34 -11.03 -8.16
C ALA A 72 -31.83 -10.27 -9.40
N GLU A 73 -31.06 -10.40 -10.47
CA GLU A 73 -31.41 -10.29 -11.89
C GLU A 73 -31.92 -8.95 -12.43
N LEU A 74 -31.14 -8.39 -13.38
CA LEU A 74 -31.52 -7.69 -14.64
C LEU A 74 -30.33 -6.80 -15.05
N THR A 75 -29.67 -6.90 -16.21
CA THR A 75 -29.91 -7.62 -17.46
C THR A 75 -28.55 -7.73 -18.17
N VAL A 76 -28.07 -8.95 -18.44
CA VAL A 76 -26.87 -9.13 -19.27
C VAL A 76 -27.28 -8.95 -20.74
N PRO A 77 -26.62 -8.08 -21.54
CA PRO A 77 -26.85 -8.06 -22.97
C PRO A 77 -26.38 -9.38 -23.57
N LYS A 78 -27.27 -9.99 -24.35
CA LYS A 78 -27.05 -11.19 -25.16
C LYS A 78 -25.75 -11.03 -25.97
N ALA A 79 -24.70 -11.75 -25.55
CA ALA A 79 -23.44 -11.84 -26.26
C ALA A 79 -23.48 -13.07 -27.18
N ASP A 80 -23.06 -12.85 -28.42
CA ASP A 80 -23.05 -13.82 -29.51
C ASP A 80 -22.27 -15.10 -29.17
N GLU A 81 -22.80 -16.22 -29.66
CA GLU A 81 -22.23 -17.56 -29.52
C GLU A 81 -20.79 -17.62 -30.06
N VAL A 82 -19.81 -17.78 -29.17
CA VAL A 82 -18.50 -18.30 -29.56
C VAL A 82 -18.54 -19.82 -29.38
N LYS A 83 -18.72 -20.50 -30.52
CA LYS A 83 -18.66 -21.96 -30.64
C LYS A 83 -17.21 -22.43 -30.44
N MET A 84 -16.89 -22.89 -29.23
CA MET A 84 -15.64 -23.59 -28.93
C MET A 84 -15.92 -25.09 -28.81
N GLY A 85 -15.19 -25.89 -29.59
CA GLY A 85 -15.47 -27.31 -29.83
C GLY A 85 -15.36 -28.20 -28.59
N SER A 86 -16.26 -29.18 -28.49
CA SER A 86 -16.25 -30.21 -27.46
C SER A 86 -15.22 -31.30 -27.75
N CYS A 87 -14.55 -31.78 -26.71
CA CYS A 87 -13.80 -33.04 -26.74
C CYS A 87 -14.75 -34.26 -26.70
N PRO A 88 -14.32 -35.45 -27.16
CA PRO A 88 -15.19 -36.59 -27.38
C PRO A 88 -15.67 -37.21 -26.07
N GLN A 89 -16.98 -37.39 -25.97
CA GLN A 89 -17.64 -38.10 -24.87
C GLN A 89 -17.48 -39.62 -25.06
N GLY A 90 -17.02 -40.29 -24.01
CA GLY A 90 -17.19 -41.73 -23.87
C GLY A 90 -18.68 -42.08 -23.90
N GLU A 91 -18.99 -43.07 -24.70
CA GLU A 91 -20.32 -43.65 -24.89
C GLU A 91 -20.78 -44.29 -23.57
N ASP A 92 -21.99 -43.93 -23.13
CA ASP A 92 -22.94 -44.70 -22.30
C ASP A 92 -23.80 -43.74 -21.45
N ALA A 93 -24.71 -43.00 -22.09
CA ALA A 93 -25.70 -42.18 -21.38
C ALA A 93 -27.01 -42.03 -22.16
N HIS A 94 -27.52 -43.10 -22.75
CA HIS A 94 -28.91 -43.12 -23.20
C HIS A 94 -29.83 -43.42 -22.01
N THR A 95 -30.22 -42.35 -21.29
CA THR A 95 -31.53 -42.11 -20.63
C THR A 95 -31.41 -41.11 -19.46
N LEU A 96 -30.78 -39.95 -19.68
CA LEU A 96 -31.03 -38.80 -18.81
C LEU A 96 -32.15 -37.95 -19.42
N ASP A 97 -33.24 -37.79 -18.67
CA ASP A 97 -34.35 -36.89 -18.99
C ASP A 97 -33.83 -35.49 -19.36
N GLU A 98 -34.51 -34.79 -20.27
CA GLU A 98 -34.09 -33.46 -20.77
C GLU A 98 -33.92 -32.45 -19.64
N THR A 99 -34.73 -32.59 -18.58
CA THR A 99 -34.61 -31.79 -17.35
C THR A 99 -33.27 -31.99 -16.66
N SER A 100 -32.78 -33.22 -16.61
CA SER A 100 -31.51 -33.57 -15.97
C SER A 100 -30.31 -33.01 -16.73
N LYS A 101 -30.36 -33.06 -18.07
CA LYS A 101 -29.33 -32.46 -18.94
C LYS A 101 -29.24 -30.95 -18.73
N LEU A 102 -30.37 -30.25 -18.69
CA LEU A 102 -30.41 -28.81 -18.46
C LEU A 102 -29.84 -28.44 -17.09
N ARG A 103 -30.15 -29.21 -16.05
CA ARG A 103 -29.63 -28.98 -14.69
C ARG A 103 -28.11 -29.18 -14.63
N LEU A 104 -27.58 -30.21 -15.28
CA LEU A 104 -26.14 -30.46 -15.37
C LEU A 104 -25.42 -29.35 -16.13
N GLN A 105 -26.00 -28.88 -17.24
CA GLN A 105 -25.41 -27.76 -18.00
C GLN A 105 -25.40 -26.47 -17.18
N LYS A 106 -26.48 -26.15 -16.45
CA LYS A 106 -26.52 -25.00 -15.53
C LYS A 106 -25.46 -25.11 -14.44
N LEU A 107 -25.28 -26.30 -13.87
CA LEU A 107 -24.26 -26.56 -12.86
C LEU A 107 -22.85 -26.38 -13.43
N ALA A 108 -22.59 -26.91 -14.63
CA ALA A 108 -21.31 -26.74 -15.31
C ALA A 108 -21.00 -25.27 -15.60
N ASN A 109 -21.98 -24.52 -16.11
CA ASN A 109 -21.82 -23.08 -16.36
C ASN A 109 -21.57 -22.31 -15.06
N ALA A 110 -22.30 -22.62 -13.99
CA ALA A 110 -22.10 -21.99 -12.68
C ALA A 110 -20.71 -22.31 -12.10
N ALA A 111 -20.24 -23.56 -12.24
CA ALA A 111 -18.91 -23.95 -11.81
C ALA A 111 -17.82 -23.22 -12.60
N GLN A 112 -17.98 -23.09 -13.92
CA GLN A 112 -17.04 -22.34 -14.76
C GLN A 112 -16.93 -20.87 -14.34
N VAL A 113 -18.07 -20.22 -14.10
CA VAL A 113 -18.11 -18.83 -13.59
C VAL A 113 -17.43 -18.74 -12.22
N SER A 114 -17.76 -19.66 -11.30
CA SER A 114 -17.13 -19.70 -9.98
C SER A 114 -15.62 -19.90 -10.05
N PHE A 115 -15.11 -20.71 -10.98
CA PHE A 115 -13.67 -20.90 -11.15
C PHE A 115 -12.99 -19.66 -11.74
N ALA A 116 -13.64 -18.96 -12.67
CA ALA A 116 -13.15 -17.68 -13.18
C ALA A 116 -13.06 -16.64 -12.05
N ASP A 117 -14.10 -16.52 -11.23
CA ASP A 117 -14.12 -15.62 -10.08
C ASP A 117 -13.03 -15.97 -9.05
N CYS A 118 -12.85 -17.26 -8.75
CA CYS A 118 -11.78 -17.73 -7.88
C CYS A 118 -10.39 -17.36 -8.43
N ALA A 119 -10.16 -17.47 -9.74
CA ALA A 119 -8.88 -17.09 -10.35
C ALA A 119 -8.61 -15.59 -10.17
N LEU A 120 -9.60 -14.73 -10.42
CA LEU A 120 -9.47 -13.28 -10.23
C LEU A 120 -9.20 -12.91 -8.77
N LEU A 121 -9.93 -13.53 -7.83
CA LEU A 121 -9.75 -13.30 -6.40
C LEU A 121 -8.37 -13.74 -5.91
N LEU A 122 -7.82 -14.83 -6.45
CA LEU A 122 -6.47 -15.28 -6.10
C LEU A 122 -5.41 -14.29 -6.61
N ASP A 123 -5.57 -13.77 -7.82
CA ASP A 123 -4.67 -12.75 -8.38
C ASP A 123 -4.71 -11.44 -7.60
N GLU A 124 -5.91 -10.97 -7.22
CA GLU A 124 -6.05 -9.78 -6.38
C GLU A 124 -5.40 -9.96 -5.00
N ASN A 125 -5.65 -11.11 -4.35
CA ASN A 125 -5.01 -11.43 -3.08
C ASN A 125 -3.48 -11.42 -3.21
N ARG A 126 -2.94 -12.01 -4.29
CA ARG A 126 -1.49 -12.00 -4.57
C ARG A 126 -0.96 -10.58 -4.72
N LEU A 127 -1.64 -9.71 -5.44
CA LEU A 127 -1.26 -8.31 -5.60
C LEU A 127 -1.28 -7.55 -4.27
N LEU A 128 -2.32 -7.73 -3.47
CA LEU A 128 -2.44 -7.14 -2.13
C LEU A 128 -1.32 -7.61 -1.20
N PHE A 129 -0.95 -8.89 -1.25
CA PHE A 129 0.20 -9.40 -0.50
C PHE A 129 1.51 -8.71 -0.89
N GLN A 130 1.75 -8.49 -2.19
CA GLN A 130 2.93 -7.78 -2.66
C GLN A 130 2.95 -6.32 -2.18
N GLN A 131 1.83 -5.60 -2.34
CA GLN A 131 1.70 -4.20 -1.89
C GLN A 131 1.88 -4.08 -0.38
N ASN A 132 1.30 -4.99 0.40
CA ASN A 132 1.45 -4.99 1.85
C ASN A 132 2.90 -5.22 2.26
N ASN A 133 3.59 -6.16 1.64
CA ASN A 133 5.01 -6.41 1.93
C ASN A 133 5.90 -5.23 1.51
N GLU A 134 5.62 -4.58 0.37
CA GLU A 134 6.33 -3.35 -0.01
C GLU A 134 6.07 -2.22 0.99
N SER A 135 4.82 -2.06 1.45
CA SER A 135 4.47 -1.07 2.48
C SER A 135 5.16 -1.34 3.81
N LYS A 136 5.39 -2.61 4.17
CA LYS A 136 6.19 -3.02 5.33
C LYS A 136 7.65 -2.67 5.14
N CYS A 137 8.24 -2.92 3.96
CA CYS A 137 9.60 -2.48 3.63
C CYS A 137 9.73 -0.96 3.79
N ARG A 138 8.77 -0.17 3.29
CA ARG A 138 8.78 1.30 3.46
C ARG A 138 8.72 1.74 4.93
N LYS A 139 8.06 0.98 5.80
CA LYS A 139 7.99 1.25 7.24
C LYS A 139 9.26 0.80 7.99
N SER A 140 9.82 -0.35 7.64
CA SER A 140 11.03 -0.88 8.30
C SER A 140 12.30 -0.14 7.88
N THR A 141 12.36 0.40 6.64
CA THR A 141 13.50 1.20 6.17
C THR A 141 13.58 2.59 6.84
N LYS A 142 12.55 3.05 7.56
CA LYS A 142 12.46 4.43 8.03
C LYS A 142 12.72 4.60 9.53
N LEU A 143 13.92 4.22 9.98
CA LEU A 143 14.57 4.85 11.14
C LEU A 143 16.10 4.87 10.93
N THR A 144 16.57 5.49 9.84
CA THR A 144 17.92 6.08 9.87
C THR A 144 17.82 7.28 10.80
N ILE A 145 18.05 7.04 12.09
CA ILE A 145 18.10 8.08 13.11
C ILE A 145 19.15 9.10 12.65
N LEU A 146 18.70 10.27 12.18
CA LEU A 146 19.58 11.40 11.84
C LEU A 146 20.11 12.03 13.12
N GLY A 147 20.93 11.27 13.86
CA GLY A 147 21.51 11.67 15.14
C GLY A 147 20.49 12.05 16.23
N LYS A 148 21.01 12.30 17.44
CA LYS A 148 20.25 12.97 18.49
C LYS A 148 20.34 14.47 18.23
N ALA A 149 19.20 15.13 18.01
CA ALA A 149 19.17 16.58 17.85
C ALA A 149 19.53 17.26 19.18
N LYS A 150 20.58 18.08 19.18
CA LYS A 150 20.93 18.97 20.30
C LYS A 150 20.37 20.36 20.00
N VAL A 151 19.63 20.95 20.94
CA VAL A 151 19.24 22.37 20.88
C VAL A 151 20.52 23.18 20.97
N MET A 152 20.91 23.81 19.86
CA MET A 152 22.10 24.65 19.83
C MET A 152 21.80 25.97 20.54
N SER A 153 22.58 26.27 21.55
CA SER A 153 22.64 27.59 22.16
C SER A 153 23.30 28.59 21.20
N TYR A 154 23.15 29.90 21.46
CA TYR A 154 23.80 30.93 20.65
C TYR A 154 25.32 30.76 20.63
N GLU A 155 25.89 30.33 21.76
CA GLU A 155 27.30 30.02 21.94
C GLU A 155 27.75 28.88 21.00
N ASP A 156 26.95 27.83 20.85
CA ASP A 156 27.25 26.72 19.94
C ASP A 156 27.27 27.17 18.47
N ILE A 157 26.41 28.12 18.09
CA ILE A 157 26.32 28.68 16.73
C ILE A 157 27.57 29.51 16.44
N VAL A 158 27.98 30.37 17.37
CA VAL A 158 29.19 31.20 17.25
C VAL A 158 30.43 30.32 17.17
N GLU A 159 30.55 29.30 18.02
CA GLU A 159 31.68 28.38 17.99
C GLU A 159 31.74 27.57 16.69
N ALA A 160 30.58 27.15 16.15
CA ALA A 160 30.52 26.48 14.86
C ALA A 160 30.94 27.38 13.69
N GLN A 161 30.58 28.66 13.72
CA GLN A 161 31.02 29.65 12.73
C GLN A 161 32.53 29.86 12.81
N ALA A 162 33.09 30.01 14.01
CA ALA A 162 34.54 30.14 14.22
C ALA A 162 35.29 28.90 13.73
N LYS A 163 34.79 27.69 14.01
CA LYS A 163 35.37 26.42 13.53
C LYS A 163 35.35 26.32 11.99
N ARG A 164 34.32 26.85 11.32
CA ARG A 164 34.28 26.90 9.85
C ARG A 164 35.25 27.93 9.31
N ALA A 165 35.29 29.14 9.87
CA ALA A 165 36.22 30.19 9.45
C ALA A 165 37.70 29.74 9.60
N ALA A 166 38.05 29.07 10.70
CA ALA A 166 39.38 28.51 10.90
C ALA A 166 39.71 27.38 9.90
N LYS A 167 38.73 26.52 9.58
CA LYS A 167 38.91 25.46 8.57
C LYS A 167 39.07 26.01 7.16
N GLU A 168 38.31 27.04 6.79
CA GLU A 168 38.47 27.71 5.49
C GLU A 168 39.81 28.47 5.43
N ALA A 169 40.19 29.21 6.47
CA ALA A 169 41.52 29.84 6.56
C ALA A 169 42.68 28.83 6.48
N ALA A 170 42.53 27.64 7.08
CA ALA A 170 43.52 26.57 6.99
C ALA A 170 43.59 25.96 5.56
N LYS A 171 42.46 25.83 4.87
CA LYS A 171 42.42 25.40 3.46
C LYS A 171 43.03 26.46 2.54
N ASP A 172 42.72 27.74 2.78
CA ASP A 172 43.26 28.85 2.00
C ASP A 172 44.77 28.99 2.19
N ALA A 173 45.27 28.86 3.43
CA ALA A 173 46.70 28.85 3.72
C ALA A 173 47.42 27.64 3.11
N ALA A 174 46.77 26.46 3.06
CA ALA A 174 47.30 25.28 2.39
C ALA A 174 47.32 25.46 0.86
N ALA A 175 46.30 26.10 0.28
CA ALA A 175 46.24 26.42 -1.14
C ALA A 175 47.29 27.46 -1.57
N VAL A 176 47.61 28.43 -0.69
CA VAL A 176 48.66 29.43 -0.92
C VAL A 176 50.06 28.81 -0.90
N LYS A 177 50.33 27.84 -0.01
CA LYS A 177 51.63 27.13 0.02
C LYS A 177 51.85 26.17 -1.15
N GLY A 178 50.80 25.73 -1.86
CA GLY A 178 50.88 24.80 -2.99
C GLY A 178 51.35 25.39 -4.33
N LYS A 179 51.58 26.72 -4.43
CA LYS A 179 51.97 27.40 -5.68
C LYS A 179 53.45 27.74 -5.79
N ARG A 180 54.37 26.88 -5.33
CA ARG A 180 55.79 26.97 -5.72
C ARG A 180 56.18 25.77 -6.58
N GLY A 181 56.09 26.00 -7.91
CA GLY A 181 56.87 25.33 -8.95
C GLY A 181 56.39 23.94 -9.40
N ARG A 182 55.42 23.88 -10.32
CA ARG A 182 55.25 22.70 -11.20
C ARG A 182 55.42 23.11 -12.66
N LYS A 183 56.58 22.76 -13.23
CA LYS A 183 56.88 22.85 -14.67
C LYS A 183 55.84 22.04 -15.44
N ARG A 184 55.23 22.65 -16.45
CA ARG A 184 54.20 22.04 -17.29
C ARG A 184 54.87 21.18 -18.36
N GLU A 185 54.54 19.90 -18.41
CA GLU A 185 54.58 19.10 -19.63
C GLU A 185 53.15 18.65 -19.98
N SER A 186 52.89 18.66 -21.28
CA SER A 186 51.59 18.52 -21.96
C SER A 186 51.10 17.06 -22.03
N PRO A 187 49.83 16.81 -22.40
CA PRO A 187 49.10 15.59 -22.06
C PRO A 187 49.07 14.52 -23.17
N ALA A 188 48.84 13.26 -22.79
CA ALA A 188 48.39 12.16 -23.66
C ALA A 188 47.50 11.17 -22.87
N PRO A 189 46.63 10.37 -23.53
CA PRO A 189 45.27 10.11 -23.06
C PRO A 189 44.96 8.65 -22.64
N ALA A 190 43.69 8.47 -22.21
CA ALA A 190 42.90 7.24 -22.14
C ALA A 190 43.13 6.27 -20.96
N GLY A 191 42.02 5.84 -20.33
CA GLY A 191 42.03 4.76 -19.35
C GLY A 191 40.75 4.62 -18.54
N ALA A 192 39.75 3.98 -19.13
CA ALA A 192 38.68 3.17 -18.51
C ALA A 192 38.26 3.46 -17.05
N LYS A 193 37.04 3.97 -16.85
CA LYS A 193 36.34 3.80 -15.56
C LYS A 193 35.74 2.41 -15.50
N ALA A 194 36.43 1.56 -14.73
CA ALA A 194 36.06 0.22 -14.38
C ALA A 194 34.68 0.14 -13.69
N GLN A 195 33.90 -0.81 -14.19
CA GLN A 195 32.63 -1.28 -13.73
C GLN A 195 32.79 -1.98 -12.38
N ARG A 196 32.24 -1.40 -11.30
CA ARG A 196 32.23 -2.06 -9.98
C ARG A 196 30.99 -2.91 -9.83
N ARG A 197 31.09 -4.15 -10.33
CA ARG A 197 30.32 -5.30 -9.87
C ARG A 197 30.61 -5.46 -8.37
N MET A 198 29.66 -5.17 -7.48
CA MET A 198 29.73 -5.63 -6.09
C MET A 198 28.96 -6.94 -5.96
N ARG A 199 29.77 -7.95 -5.68
CA ARG A 199 29.53 -9.33 -5.33
C ARG A 199 28.43 -9.48 -4.27
N LEU A 200 27.57 -10.45 -4.53
CA LEU A 200 26.61 -11.11 -3.64
C LEU A 200 27.07 -11.13 -2.19
N SER A 201 26.26 -10.54 -1.29
CA SER A 201 26.22 -10.94 0.11
C SER A 201 25.01 -11.85 0.26
N GLN A 202 25.28 -13.13 0.02
CA GLN A 202 24.44 -14.25 0.39
C GLN A 202 24.56 -14.39 1.90
N GLU A 203 23.50 -14.09 2.65
CA GLU A 203 23.29 -14.62 4.00
C GLU A 203 21.87 -14.29 4.48
N GLY A 204 21.07 -15.35 4.64
CA GLY A 204 20.25 -15.49 5.85
C GLY A 204 18.75 -15.26 5.77
N TRP A 205 18.01 -15.90 4.87
CA TRP A 205 16.62 -16.34 5.11
C TRP A 205 16.31 -17.62 4.34
N GLU A 206 17.09 -18.66 4.63
CA GLU A 206 16.67 -20.03 4.38
C GLU A 206 15.81 -20.43 5.59
N ILE A 207 14.50 -20.21 5.48
CA ILE A 207 13.54 -20.90 6.34
C ILE A 207 13.06 -22.09 5.53
N ASP A 208 13.49 -23.25 6.00
CA ASP A 208 13.43 -24.57 5.39
C ASP A 208 12.07 -24.95 4.82
N TYR A 209 12.04 -25.17 3.51
CA TYR A 209 10.99 -25.93 2.83
C TYR A 209 11.06 -27.45 3.12
N CYS A 210 12.00 -27.91 3.96
CA CYS A 210 12.13 -29.31 4.35
C CYS A 210 11.08 -29.78 5.38
N SER A 211 10.61 -28.93 6.30
CA SER A 211 9.67 -29.39 7.33
C SER A 211 8.23 -29.59 6.83
N VAL A 212 7.81 -28.90 5.77
CA VAL A 212 6.45 -29.06 5.21
C VAL A 212 6.37 -30.29 4.29
N LEU A 213 7.43 -30.56 3.53
CA LEU A 213 7.53 -31.81 2.77
C LEU A 213 7.73 -33.03 3.69
N GLN A 214 8.48 -32.90 4.79
CA GLN A 214 8.57 -33.99 5.79
C GLN A 214 7.23 -34.23 6.50
N LEU A 215 6.41 -33.18 6.77
CA LEU A 215 5.07 -33.38 7.33
C LEU A 215 4.11 -34.07 6.33
N LEU A 216 4.18 -33.73 5.04
CA LEU A 216 3.36 -34.35 3.99
C LEU A 216 3.77 -35.80 3.69
N ILE A 217 5.07 -36.12 3.77
CA ILE A 217 5.56 -37.50 3.65
C ILE A 217 5.19 -38.33 4.88
N TRP A 218 5.15 -37.73 6.09
CA TRP A 218 4.75 -38.42 7.32
C TRP A 218 3.23 -38.66 7.41
N ILE A 219 2.41 -37.75 6.88
CA ILE A 219 0.95 -37.91 6.79
C ILE A 219 0.56 -38.94 5.71
N GLY A 220 1.31 -39.05 4.62
CA GLY A 220 1.05 -40.00 3.53
C GLY A 220 1.44 -41.46 3.79
N LEU A 221 2.14 -41.78 4.89
CA LEU A 221 2.54 -43.14 5.25
C LEU A 221 1.63 -43.79 6.32
N MET A 222 0.57 -43.11 6.76
CA MET A 222 -0.33 -43.55 7.83
C MET A 222 -1.79 -43.77 7.38
N THR A 223 -2.00 -43.99 6.07
CA THR A 223 -3.23 -44.52 5.46
C THR A 223 -2.88 -45.65 4.53
#